data_AF-A0A1B6MIZ3-F1
#
_entry.id   AF-A0A1B6MIZ3-F1
#
_cell.length_a   1.000
_cell.length_b   1.000
_cell.length_c   1.000
_cell.angle_alpha   90.00
_cell.angle_beta   90.00
_cell.angle_gamma   90.00
#
_symmetry.space_group_name_H-M   'P 1'
#
loop_
_entity.id
_entity.type
_entity.pdbx_description
1 polymer ?
#
loop_
_entity_poly.entity_id
_entity_poly.type
_entity_poly.pdbx_seq_one_letter_code
_entity_poly.pdbx_strand_id
1 'polypeptide(L)'
;QEEEEEEESPIKEDFTRYISIVAFLHSLSPECTKSELGLFSLPPTQTSIECGQWVQYKPLSSLSDESPIEFVVPGHGDEYLDLSQTMILMKVRILQLDGNKLNGQCEKVGPVNNFLHSLFSQVDVFLNQKLVSVNGNTYPYRAYIETLLNYGNSAKDSHLTASLWITDTAGQMNKTEDENTGLKKRRRFLANSKPVDLVGYVHSDIFHQSKYLLNGVEMKVKLIRSRDVFSLMLTAEYKVN
;
A
#
# COMPACT_ATOMS: atom_id res chain seq x y z
N GLN A 1 -44.48 54.51 -28.10
CA GLN A 1 -43.02 54.50 -27.98
C GLN A 1 -42.78 54.30 -26.48
N GLU A 2 -43.09 53.12 -25.95
CA GLU A 2 -42.22 51.92 -25.99
C GLU A 2 -40.80 52.28 -25.60
N GLU A 3 -40.44 51.99 -24.36
CA GLU A 3 -39.34 51.04 -24.07
C GLU A 3 -39.46 50.57 -22.62
N GLU A 4 -39.34 49.26 -22.47
CA GLU A 4 -39.23 48.49 -21.23
C GLU A 4 -37.90 48.79 -20.54
N GLU A 5 -37.89 48.82 -19.21
CA GLU A 5 -36.70 48.46 -18.44
C GLU A 5 -37.13 47.60 -17.25
N GLU A 6 -36.82 46.30 -17.37
CA GLU A 6 -36.79 45.32 -16.29
C GLU A 6 -35.76 45.79 -15.24
N GLU A 7 -36.17 45.96 -13.98
CA GLU A 7 -35.22 46.04 -12.87
C GLU A 7 -35.45 44.86 -11.91
N GLU A 8 -34.38 44.10 -11.75
CA GLU A 8 -34.28 42.77 -11.16
C GLU A 8 -34.88 42.67 -9.75
N SER A 9 -35.69 41.63 -9.55
CA SER A 9 -36.07 41.14 -8.24
C SER A 9 -34.83 40.80 -7.40
N PRO A 10 -34.77 41.14 -6.11
CA PRO A 10 -33.64 40.73 -5.28
C PRO A 10 -33.68 39.22 -5.12
N ILE A 11 -32.64 38.54 -5.61
CA ILE A 11 -32.36 37.14 -5.29
C ILE A 11 -32.22 37.09 -3.77
N LYS A 12 -33.27 36.63 -3.08
CA LYS A 12 -33.15 36.19 -1.70
C LYS A 12 -32.23 34.99 -1.73
N GLU A 13 -30.97 35.19 -1.38
CA GLU A 13 -30.08 34.10 -0.99
C GLU A 13 -30.67 33.46 0.28
N ASP A 14 -31.55 32.47 0.07
CA ASP A 14 -31.93 31.54 1.11
C ASP A 14 -30.71 30.69 1.43
N PHE A 15 -29.90 31.15 2.39
CA PHE A 15 -28.88 30.35 3.05
C PHE A 15 -29.56 29.20 3.80
N THR A 16 -29.82 28.11 3.08
CA THR A 16 -30.29 26.87 3.70
C THR A 16 -29.13 26.27 4.49
N ARG A 17 -29.16 26.46 5.81
CA ARG A 17 -28.32 25.67 6.73
C ARG A 17 -28.80 24.23 6.71
N TYR A 18 -28.03 23.34 6.10
CA TYR A 18 -28.19 21.91 6.29
C TYR A 18 -27.77 21.55 7.72
N ILE A 19 -28.74 21.30 8.60
CA ILE A 19 -28.48 20.58 9.85
C ILE A 19 -28.56 19.09 9.51
N SER A 20 -27.40 18.45 9.38
CA SER A 20 -27.32 17.00 9.26
C SER A 20 -27.60 16.39 10.62
N ILE A 21 -28.71 15.67 10.75
CA ILE A 21 -28.95 14.81 11.91
C ILE A 21 -27.98 13.64 11.78
N VAL A 22 -26.95 13.63 12.63
CA VAL A 22 -25.95 12.56 12.64
C VAL A 22 -26.61 11.29 13.17
N ALA A 23 -26.68 10.25 12.35
CA ALA A 23 -27.10 8.93 12.80
C ALA A 23 -25.99 8.29 13.64
N PHE A 24 -26.36 7.62 14.73
CA PHE A 24 -25.43 6.78 15.47
C PHE A 24 -24.87 5.68 14.55
N LEU A 25 -23.54 5.52 14.54
CA LEU A 25 -22.87 4.44 13.81
C LEU A 25 -23.30 3.04 14.32
N HIS A 26 -23.72 2.95 15.58
CA HIS A 26 -24.26 1.75 16.19
C HIS A 26 -25.31 2.13 17.26
N SER A 27 -26.40 1.37 17.39
CA SER A 27 -27.51 1.70 18.31
C SER A 27 -27.11 1.79 19.79
N LEU A 28 -25.99 1.19 20.16
CA LEU A 28 -25.43 1.22 21.52
C LEU A 28 -24.35 2.30 21.73
N SER A 29 -23.96 3.06 20.71
CA SER A 29 -22.90 4.07 20.87
C SER A 29 -23.46 5.30 21.60
N PRO A 30 -22.84 5.78 22.68
CA PRO A 30 -23.24 7.02 23.33
C PRO A 30 -22.88 8.24 22.46
N GLU A 31 -23.56 9.36 22.68
CA GLU A 31 -23.17 10.64 22.10
C GLU A 31 -21.81 11.05 22.64
N CYS A 32 -20.88 11.40 21.75
CA CYS A 32 -19.59 11.94 22.14
C CYS A 32 -19.33 13.26 21.41
N THR A 33 -18.74 14.21 22.11
CA THR A 33 -18.16 15.41 21.50
C THR A 33 -16.79 15.04 20.95
N LYS A 34 -16.41 15.64 19.82
CA LYS A 34 -15.05 15.50 19.28
C LYS A 34 -14.04 15.89 20.37
N SER A 35 -13.06 15.02 20.62
CA SER A 35 -12.05 15.24 21.66
C SER A 35 -11.27 16.53 21.42
N GLU A 36 -11.11 16.96 20.16
CA GLU A 36 -10.44 18.21 19.79
C GLU A 36 -11.21 19.47 20.20
N LEU A 37 -12.52 19.36 20.46
CA LEU A 37 -13.35 20.46 20.96
C LEU A 37 -13.33 20.55 22.50
N GLY A 38 -12.86 19.49 23.17
CA GLY A 38 -12.73 19.40 24.62
C GLY A 38 -11.46 20.09 25.16
N LEU A 39 -11.25 21.35 24.81
CA LEU A 39 -10.03 22.12 25.12
C LEU A 39 -9.67 22.18 26.63
N PHE A 40 -10.67 22.05 27.51
CA PHE A 40 -10.50 22.15 28.96
C PHE A 40 -10.71 20.83 29.70
N SER A 41 -11.07 19.75 29.01
CA SER A 41 -11.18 18.43 29.62
C SER A 41 -9.80 17.79 29.70
N LEU A 42 -9.48 17.21 30.87
CA LEU A 42 -8.29 16.39 31.01
C LEU A 42 -8.47 15.13 30.17
N PRO A 43 -7.62 14.87 29.16
CA PRO A 43 -7.74 13.67 28.36
C PRO A 43 -7.44 12.43 29.22
N PRO A 44 -8.22 11.35 29.09
CA PRO A 44 -7.93 10.11 29.80
C PRO A 44 -6.59 9.54 29.32
N THR A 45 -5.82 8.98 30.24
CA THR A 45 -4.56 8.30 29.90
C THR A 45 -4.85 6.84 29.63
N GLN A 46 -4.44 6.34 28.45
CA GLN A 46 -4.54 4.91 28.16
C GLN A 46 -3.46 4.15 28.93
N THR A 47 -3.88 3.28 29.86
CA THR A 47 -2.97 2.47 30.69
C THR A 47 -3.02 0.97 30.34
N SER A 48 -3.95 0.54 29.49
CA SER A 48 -4.13 -0.90 29.21
C SER A 48 -3.11 -1.50 28.25
N ILE A 49 -2.41 -0.68 27.47
CA ILE A 49 -1.37 -1.15 26.53
C ILE A 49 -0.02 -0.78 27.13
N GLU A 50 0.72 -1.79 27.61
CA GLU A 50 2.00 -1.59 28.30
C GLU A 50 3.19 -1.56 27.33
N CYS A 51 3.20 -2.45 26.33
CA CYS A 51 4.28 -2.55 25.35
C CYS A 51 3.78 -3.11 24.01
N GLY A 52 4.55 -2.89 22.95
CA GLY A 52 4.37 -3.50 21.64
C GLY A 52 5.66 -4.17 21.17
N GLN A 53 5.53 -5.24 20.37
CA GLN A 53 6.65 -5.99 19.80
C GLN A 53 6.43 -6.31 18.33
N TRP A 54 7.52 -6.49 17.58
CA TRP A 54 7.48 -6.94 16.19
C TRP A 54 7.67 -8.45 16.13
N VAL A 55 6.71 -9.15 15.52
CA VAL A 55 6.75 -10.61 15.35
C VAL A 55 6.88 -10.94 13.86
N GLN A 56 7.86 -11.78 13.52
CA GLN A 56 8.09 -12.21 12.15
C GLN A 56 7.40 -13.54 11.85
N TYR A 57 6.49 -13.54 10.88
CA TYR A 57 5.84 -14.74 10.36
C TYR A 57 6.47 -15.17 9.04
N LYS A 58 6.70 -16.48 8.89
CA LYS A 58 7.23 -17.09 7.66
C LYS A 58 6.08 -17.61 6.79
N PRO A 59 6.28 -17.74 5.47
CA PRO A 59 5.26 -18.35 4.61
C PRO A 59 4.99 -19.80 5.02
N LEU A 60 3.74 -20.23 4.85
CA LEU A 60 3.31 -21.60 5.17
C LEU A 60 3.97 -22.66 4.28
N SER A 61 4.16 -22.33 3.01
CA SER A 61 4.69 -23.21 1.97
C SER A 61 6.04 -22.73 1.45
N SER A 62 6.78 -23.64 0.83
CA SER A 62 7.95 -23.29 0.02
C SER A 62 7.53 -22.39 -1.14
N LEU A 63 8.32 -21.34 -1.39
CA LEU A 63 8.08 -20.40 -2.48
C LEU A 63 8.21 -21.11 -3.84
N SER A 64 7.20 -20.95 -4.70
CA SER A 64 7.29 -21.34 -6.12
C SER A 64 6.71 -20.22 -6.99
N ASP A 65 7.04 -20.22 -8.29
CA ASP A 65 6.66 -19.13 -9.20
C ASP A 65 5.14 -19.09 -9.47
N GLU A 66 4.45 -20.23 -9.35
CA GLU A 66 3.02 -20.36 -9.65
C GLU A 66 2.13 -20.42 -8.40
N SER A 67 2.70 -20.68 -7.22
CA SER A 67 1.91 -20.80 -5.99
C SER A 67 1.75 -19.46 -5.28
N PRO A 68 0.58 -19.19 -4.68
CA PRO A 68 0.41 -18.04 -3.83
C PRO A 68 1.24 -18.17 -2.56
N ILE A 69 1.75 -17.05 -2.08
CA ILE A 69 2.49 -16.97 -0.82
C ILE A 69 1.49 -16.68 0.30
N GLU A 70 1.38 -17.58 1.27
CA GLU A 70 0.41 -17.48 2.35
C GLU A 70 1.10 -17.33 3.70
N PHE A 71 0.65 -16.33 4.47
CA PHE A 71 1.05 -16.08 5.85
C PHE A 71 -0.16 -16.24 6.75
N VAL A 72 0.02 -16.89 7.90
CA VAL A 72 -1.02 -17.02 8.93
C VAL A 72 -0.47 -16.45 10.23
N VAL A 73 -1.20 -15.48 10.75
CA VAL A 73 -1.02 -14.90 12.08
C VAL A 73 -2.11 -15.50 12.95
N PRO A 74 -1.76 -16.46 13.85
CA PRO A 74 -2.75 -17.11 14.69
C PRO A 74 -3.37 -16.09 15.63
N GLY A 75 -4.69 -16.16 15.79
CA GLY A 75 -5.44 -15.34 16.74
C GLY A 75 -5.39 -15.87 18.18
N HIS A 76 -4.37 -16.67 18.53
CA HIS A 76 -4.23 -17.29 19.84
C HIS A 76 -3.16 -16.55 20.65
N GLY A 77 -3.56 -15.78 21.65
CA GLY A 77 -2.66 -15.13 22.62
C GLY A 77 -3.29 -13.91 23.27
N ASP A 78 -2.77 -13.40 24.39
CA ASP A 78 -3.39 -12.25 25.08
C ASP A 78 -3.03 -10.89 24.45
N GLU A 79 -2.50 -10.90 23.22
CA GLU A 79 -2.00 -9.73 22.51
C GLU A 79 -3.00 -9.23 21.46
N TYR A 80 -3.03 -7.90 21.28
CA TYR A 80 -3.75 -7.27 20.20
C TYR A 80 -2.83 -7.08 19.00
N LEU A 81 -3.34 -7.29 17.78
CA LEU A 81 -2.55 -7.11 16.56
C LEU A 81 -2.75 -5.71 15.98
N ASP A 82 -1.64 -4.98 15.78
CA ASP A 82 -1.61 -3.71 15.06
C ASP A 82 -1.53 -3.95 13.55
N LEU A 83 -2.68 -3.82 12.89
CA LEU A 83 -2.78 -3.95 11.44
C LEU A 83 -2.10 -2.76 10.72
N SER A 84 -2.14 -1.56 11.30
CA SER A 84 -1.51 -0.37 10.68
C SER A 84 0.01 -0.49 10.59
N GLN A 85 0.59 -1.27 11.50
CA GLN A 85 2.03 -1.57 11.53
C GLN A 85 2.36 -2.94 10.93
N THR A 86 1.54 -3.47 10.01
CA THR A 86 1.87 -4.73 9.32
C THR A 86 2.71 -4.47 8.06
N MET A 87 3.94 -4.98 8.04
CA MET A 87 4.87 -4.86 6.91
C MET A 87 5.17 -6.22 6.27
N ILE A 88 5.39 -6.22 4.95
CA ILE A 88 5.94 -7.35 4.21
C ILE A 88 7.45 -7.13 4.03
N LEU A 89 8.24 -8.15 4.37
CA LEU A 89 9.67 -8.23 4.08
C LEU A 89 9.90 -9.28 2.99
N MET A 90 10.57 -8.88 1.91
CA MET A 90 10.83 -9.72 0.74
C MET A 90 12.29 -9.63 0.34
N LYS A 91 12.92 -10.75 0.01
CA LYS A 91 14.26 -10.78 -0.57
C LYS A 91 14.17 -11.25 -2.01
N VAL A 92 14.61 -10.42 -2.95
CA VAL A 92 14.41 -10.65 -4.39
C VAL A 92 15.67 -10.42 -5.20
N ARG A 93 15.81 -11.13 -6.31
CA ARG A 93 16.86 -10.92 -7.33
C ARG A 93 16.28 -11.10 -8.73
N ILE A 94 16.94 -10.50 -9.72
CA ILE A 94 16.60 -10.70 -11.14
C ILE A 94 17.56 -11.73 -11.73
N LEU A 95 17.03 -12.70 -12.48
CA LEU A 95 17.79 -13.71 -13.21
C LEU A 95 17.39 -13.70 -14.70
N GLN A 96 18.27 -14.24 -15.55
CA GLN A 96 17.87 -14.61 -16.91
C GLN A 96 16.86 -15.76 -16.87
N LEU A 97 16.11 -15.96 -17.96
CA LEU A 97 15.13 -17.05 -18.07
C LEU A 97 15.76 -18.42 -17.73
N ASP A 98 16.98 -18.64 -18.22
CA ASP A 98 17.80 -19.85 -17.99
C ASP A 98 18.26 -20.02 -16.53
N GLY A 99 18.00 -19.05 -15.65
CA GLY A 99 18.44 -19.05 -14.25
C GLY A 99 19.88 -18.56 -14.04
N ASN A 100 20.56 -18.18 -15.12
CA ASN A 100 21.88 -17.56 -15.06
C ASN A 100 21.82 -16.14 -14.48
N LYS A 101 22.95 -15.70 -13.92
CA LYS A 101 23.11 -14.34 -13.40
C LYS A 101 23.20 -13.32 -14.54
N LEU A 102 22.77 -12.10 -14.27
CA LEU A 102 22.86 -10.99 -15.22
C LEU A 102 24.32 -10.64 -15.53
N ASN A 103 24.61 -10.43 -16.81
CA ASN A 103 25.93 -10.02 -17.28
C ASN A 103 25.98 -8.49 -17.30
N GLY A 104 26.64 -7.89 -16.31
CA GLY A 104 26.53 -6.48 -15.89
C GLY A 104 26.80 -5.35 -16.89
N GLN A 105 26.92 -5.58 -18.19
CA GLN A 105 27.22 -4.53 -19.17
C GLN A 105 26.25 -4.41 -20.36
N CYS A 106 25.37 -5.40 -20.62
CA CYS A 106 24.51 -5.37 -21.81
C CYS A 106 23.01 -5.46 -21.53
N GLU A 107 22.59 -5.72 -20.31
CA GLU A 107 21.20 -6.05 -20.01
C GLU A 107 20.46 -4.85 -19.43
N LYS A 108 19.69 -4.17 -20.28
CA LYS A 108 18.86 -3.00 -19.92
C LYS A 108 17.58 -3.42 -19.19
N VAL A 109 17.67 -4.38 -18.27
CA VAL A 109 16.56 -4.81 -17.43
C VAL A 109 16.55 -4.01 -16.12
N GLY A 110 15.39 -3.52 -15.73
CA GLY A 110 15.19 -2.89 -14.42
C GLY A 110 13.79 -3.16 -13.91
N PRO A 111 13.56 -3.08 -12.59
CA PRO A 111 12.22 -3.20 -12.04
C PRO A 111 11.33 -2.03 -12.50
N VAL A 112 10.01 -2.17 -12.36
CA VAL A 112 9.06 -1.03 -12.41
C VAL A 112 9.09 -0.24 -11.10
N ASN A 113 8.51 0.95 -11.10
CA ASN A 113 8.50 1.79 -9.90
C ASN A 113 7.58 1.15 -8.85
N ASN A 114 7.90 1.33 -7.56
CA ASN A 114 7.22 0.64 -6.46
C ASN A 114 7.32 -0.89 -6.52
N PHE A 115 8.53 -1.39 -6.79
CA PHE A 115 8.76 -2.78 -7.18
C PHE A 115 8.16 -3.81 -6.20
N LEU A 116 8.27 -3.59 -4.88
CA LEU A 116 7.72 -4.52 -3.87
C LEU A 116 6.24 -4.85 -4.12
N HIS A 117 5.43 -3.83 -4.39
CA HIS A 117 4.00 -4.01 -4.60
C HIS A 117 3.68 -4.49 -6.01
N SER A 118 4.51 -4.13 -6.99
CA SER A 118 4.37 -4.61 -8.37
C SER A 118 4.64 -6.11 -8.53
N LEU A 119 5.31 -6.75 -7.57
CA LEU A 119 5.51 -8.21 -7.53
C LEU A 119 4.21 -8.99 -7.33
N PHE A 120 3.14 -8.34 -6.85
CA PHE A 120 1.88 -9.01 -6.55
C PHE A 120 0.73 -8.42 -7.35
N SER A 121 -0.06 -9.27 -8.00
CA SER A 121 -1.24 -8.86 -8.75
C SER A 121 -2.44 -8.66 -7.82
N GLN A 122 -2.46 -9.42 -6.73
CA GLN A 122 -3.56 -9.48 -5.79
C GLN A 122 -3.05 -9.80 -4.38
N VAL A 123 -3.65 -9.16 -3.39
CA VAL A 123 -3.40 -9.40 -1.96
C VAL A 123 -4.75 -9.62 -1.29
N ASP A 124 -4.97 -10.85 -0.86
CA ASP A 124 -6.18 -11.24 -0.15
C ASP A 124 -5.91 -11.30 1.35
N VAL A 125 -6.78 -10.66 2.12
CA VAL A 125 -6.75 -10.71 3.58
C VAL A 125 -8.01 -11.43 4.07
N PHE A 126 -7.81 -12.47 4.86
CA PHE A 126 -8.87 -13.22 5.50
C PHE A 126 -8.80 -13.02 7.01
N LEU A 127 -9.96 -12.82 7.64
CA LEU A 127 -10.14 -12.84 9.09
C LEU A 127 -11.05 -14.01 9.44
N ASN A 128 -10.59 -14.97 10.23
CA ASN A 128 -11.31 -16.22 10.55
C ASN A 128 -11.91 -16.87 9.29
N GLN A 129 -11.08 -17.11 8.27
CA GLN A 129 -11.46 -17.71 6.98
C GLN A 129 -12.43 -16.90 6.12
N LYS A 130 -12.87 -15.72 6.57
CA LYS A 130 -13.71 -14.81 5.79
C LYS A 130 -12.84 -13.79 5.07
N LEU A 131 -12.97 -13.72 3.76
CA LEU A 131 -12.31 -12.68 2.96
C LEU A 131 -12.85 -11.30 3.36
N VAL A 132 -11.95 -10.38 3.73
CA VAL A 132 -12.30 -8.99 4.07
C VAL A 132 -11.79 -7.98 3.05
N SER A 133 -10.78 -8.34 2.25
CA SER A 133 -10.28 -7.48 1.17
C SER A 133 -11.13 -7.60 -0.10
N VAL A 134 -11.03 -6.59 -0.95
CA VAL A 134 -11.58 -6.66 -2.31
C VAL A 134 -10.78 -7.66 -3.13
N ASN A 135 -11.44 -8.67 -3.68
CA ASN A 135 -10.83 -9.62 -4.60
C ASN A 135 -10.65 -8.97 -5.98
N GLY A 136 -9.40 -8.74 -6.41
CA GLY A 136 -9.11 -8.19 -7.72
C GLY A 136 -7.63 -8.13 -8.07
N ASN A 137 -7.32 -8.27 -9.35
CA ASN A 137 -5.95 -8.24 -9.91
C ASN A 137 -5.40 -6.82 -10.13
N THR A 138 -5.84 -5.85 -9.32
CA THR A 138 -5.51 -4.42 -9.46
C THR A 138 -4.70 -3.86 -8.29
N TYR A 139 -4.23 -4.74 -7.40
CA TYR A 139 -3.38 -4.38 -6.26
C TYR A 139 -2.21 -3.45 -6.62
N PRO A 140 -1.40 -3.72 -7.66
CA PRO A 140 -0.21 -2.91 -7.89
C PRO A 140 -0.56 -1.48 -8.32
N TYR A 141 -1.68 -1.28 -9.03
CA TYR A 141 -2.17 0.04 -9.38
C TYR A 141 -2.67 0.80 -8.15
N ARG A 142 -3.42 0.12 -7.29
CA ARG A 142 -3.88 0.68 -6.01
C ARG A 142 -2.69 1.15 -5.16
N ALA A 143 -1.73 0.27 -4.93
CA ALA A 143 -0.52 0.57 -4.16
C ALA A 143 0.27 1.73 -4.76
N TYR A 144 0.40 1.78 -6.09
CA TYR A 144 1.08 2.87 -6.79
C TYR A 144 0.37 4.22 -6.61
N ILE A 145 -0.96 4.26 -6.80
CA ILE A 145 -1.75 5.48 -6.67
C ILE A 145 -1.77 5.98 -5.21
N GLU A 146 -1.99 5.09 -4.25
CA GLU A 146 -1.96 5.42 -2.82
C GLU A 146 -0.59 5.99 -2.43
N THR A 147 0.50 5.36 -2.88
CA THR A 147 1.86 5.85 -2.60
C THR A 147 2.15 7.19 -3.29
N LEU A 148 1.68 7.36 -4.52
CA LEU A 148 1.89 8.59 -5.28
C LEU A 148 1.19 9.80 -4.66
N LEU A 149 -0.07 9.62 -4.22
CA LEU A 149 -0.94 10.70 -3.75
C LEU A 149 -0.78 11.00 -2.26
N ASN A 150 -0.56 9.98 -1.42
CA ASN A 150 -0.52 10.18 0.04
C ASN A 150 0.84 10.66 0.56
N TYR A 151 1.92 10.48 -0.21
CA TYR A 151 3.28 10.82 0.24
C TYR A 151 3.90 11.99 -0.52
N GLY A 152 4.48 12.93 0.24
CA GLY A 152 5.30 14.01 -0.27
C GLY A 152 6.69 13.56 -0.73
N ASN A 153 7.45 14.47 -1.35
CA ASN A 153 8.78 14.17 -1.89
C ASN A 153 9.77 13.68 -0.82
N SER A 154 9.72 14.24 0.39
CA SER A 154 10.61 13.82 1.48
C SER A 154 10.44 12.36 1.87
N ALA A 155 9.22 11.82 1.81
CA ALA A 155 8.95 10.41 2.07
C ALA A 155 9.43 9.52 0.91
N LYS A 156 9.22 9.99 -0.33
CA LYS A 156 9.66 9.34 -1.57
C LYS A 156 11.18 9.17 -1.64
N ASP A 157 11.93 10.14 -1.14
CA ASP A 157 13.40 10.10 -1.08
C ASP A 157 13.96 9.39 0.17
N SER A 158 13.10 9.06 1.14
CA SER A 158 13.46 8.44 2.42
C SER A 158 12.96 6.99 2.49
N HIS A 159 11.99 6.68 3.35
CA HIS A 159 11.56 5.32 3.64
C HIS A 159 10.92 4.60 2.45
N LEU A 160 10.29 5.30 1.49
CA LEU A 160 9.71 4.64 0.31
C LEU A 160 10.77 4.04 -0.63
N THR A 161 12.04 4.42 -0.48
CA THR A 161 13.13 3.73 -1.19
C THR A 161 13.26 2.26 -0.78
N ALA A 162 12.74 1.86 0.39
CA ALA A 162 12.70 0.46 0.85
C ALA A 162 11.73 -0.43 0.04
N SER A 163 10.69 0.15 -0.56
CA SER A 163 9.83 -0.55 -1.54
C SER A 163 10.32 -0.40 -2.98
N LEU A 164 11.53 0.16 -3.16
CA LEU A 164 12.11 0.61 -4.43
C LEU A 164 11.24 1.64 -5.18
N TRP A 165 10.63 2.55 -4.42
CA TRP A 165 10.07 3.77 -5.00
C TRP A 165 11.18 4.75 -5.36
N ILE A 166 11.32 5.07 -6.65
CA ILE A 166 12.19 6.15 -7.13
C ILE A 166 11.44 6.87 -8.24
N THR A 167 11.21 8.16 -8.08
CA THR A 167 10.47 8.97 -9.04
C THR A 167 11.10 8.94 -10.43
N ASP A 168 10.29 8.61 -11.42
CA ASP A 168 10.71 8.61 -12.82
C ASP A 168 10.80 10.03 -13.39
N THR A 169 11.54 10.17 -14.48
CA THR A 169 11.66 11.46 -15.17
C THR A 169 10.38 11.76 -15.96
N ALA A 170 9.82 12.97 -15.79
CA ALA A 170 8.57 13.38 -16.43
C ALA A 170 8.65 13.22 -17.96
N GLY A 171 7.63 12.61 -18.56
CA GLY A 171 7.58 12.33 -19.99
C GLY A 171 8.45 11.17 -20.48
N GLN A 172 9.29 10.58 -19.62
CA GLN A 172 10.22 9.49 -19.98
C GLN A 172 9.93 8.17 -19.22
N MET A 173 8.78 8.05 -18.55
CA MET A 173 8.43 6.88 -17.71
C MET A 173 8.48 5.55 -18.48
N ASN A 174 8.07 5.55 -19.75
CA ASN A 174 8.05 4.36 -20.60
C ASN A 174 9.39 4.07 -21.28
N LYS A 175 10.39 4.95 -21.14
CA LYS A 175 11.70 4.73 -21.74
C LYS A 175 12.46 3.69 -20.91
N THR A 176 12.90 2.64 -21.60
CA THR A 176 13.77 1.59 -21.07
C THR A 176 15.25 1.98 -21.15
N GLU A 177 15.56 3.15 -21.68
CA GLU A 177 16.92 3.64 -21.88
C GLU A 177 17.34 4.56 -20.72
N ASP A 178 18.45 5.27 -20.91
CA ASP A 178 19.10 6.06 -19.85
C ASP A 178 18.44 7.43 -19.58
N GLU A 179 17.41 7.81 -20.35
CA GLU A 179 16.68 9.07 -20.16
C GLU A 179 15.83 9.05 -18.89
N ASN A 180 15.36 7.86 -18.47
CA ASN A 180 14.67 7.72 -17.20
C ASN A 180 15.69 7.54 -16.06
N THR A 181 16.02 8.66 -15.41
CA THR A 181 16.97 8.68 -14.28
C THR A 181 16.51 7.84 -13.09
N GLY A 182 15.20 7.70 -12.88
CA GLY A 182 14.61 6.86 -11.83
C GLY A 182 14.87 5.38 -12.09
N LEU A 183 14.58 4.91 -13.29
CA LEU A 183 14.87 3.54 -13.72
C LEU A 183 16.38 3.24 -13.64
N LYS A 184 17.24 4.17 -14.06
CA LYS A 184 18.69 4.01 -13.96
C LYS A 184 19.17 3.80 -12.52
N LYS A 185 18.59 4.51 -11.54
CA LYS A 185 18.87 4.29 -10.11
C LYS A 185 18.35 2.92 -9.66
N ARG A 186 17.12 2.56 -10.01
CA ARG A 186 16.50 1.28 -9.62
C ARG A 186 17.28 0.07 -10.15
N ARG A 187 17.80 0.14 -11.38
CA ARG A 187 18.67 -0.88 -11.97
C ARG A 187 19.92 -1.17 -11.15
N ARG A 188 20.55 -0.16 -10.57
CA ARG A 188 21.80 -0.32 -9.81
C ARG A 188 21.63 -1.21 -8.59
N PHE A 189 20.45 -1.21 -7.96
CA PHE A 189 20.18 -2.06 -6.79
C PHE A 189 20.19 -3.55 -7.14
N LEU A 190 19.71 -3.91 -8.33
CA LEU A 190 19.53 -5.31 -8.79
C LEU A 190 20.56 -5.73 -9.85
N ALA A 191 21.59 -4.90 -10.10
CA ALA A 191 22.65 -5.21 -11.05
C ALA A 191 23.40 -6.50 -10.66
N ASN A 192 23.84 -7.26 -11.66
CA ASN A 192 24.56 -8.53 -11.49
C ASN A 192 23.80 -9.60 -10.68
N SER A 193 22.46 -9.57 -10.72
CA SER A 193 21.61 -10.48 -9.92
C SER A 193 21.88 -10.40 -8.41
N LYS A 194 22.29 -9.23 -7.91
CA LYS A 194 22.44 -9.01 -6.48
C LYS A 194 21.08 -9.10 -5.79
N PRO A 195 20.92 -9.90 -4.72
CA PRO A 195 19.69 -9.92 -3.96
C PRO A 195 19.52 -8.60 -3.20
N VAL A 196 18.29 -8.11 -3.17
CA VAL A 196 17.88 -6.90 -2.45
C VAL A 196 16.76 -7.26 -1.50
N ASP A 197 16.84 -6.74 -0.28
CA ASP A 197 15.77 -6.84 0.71
C ASP A 197 14.84 -5.63 0.56
N LEU A 198 13.54 -5.89 0.49
CA LEU A 198 12.48 -4.92 0.29
C LEU A 198 11.51 -4.97 1.46
N VAL A 199 11.07 -3.81 1.92
CA VAL A 199 10.13 -3.67 3.03
C VAL A 199 9.08 -2.63 2.70
N GLY A 200 7.83 -2.91 3.04
CA GLY A 200 6.73 -1.96 2.89
C GLY A 200 5.45 -2.41 3.56
N TYR A 201 4.56 -1.46 3.81
CA TYR A 201 3.23 -1.71 4.39
C TYR A 201 2.29 -2.35 3.38
N VAL A 202 1.35 -3.16 3.84
CA VAL A 202 0.41 -3.84 2.95
C VAL A 202 -0.75 -2.92 2.56
N HIS A 203 -0.91 -2.66 1.27
CA HIS A 203 -2.04 -1.88 0.75
C HIS A 203 -3.36 -2.66 0.73
N SER A 204 -4.10 -2.64 1.84
CA SER A 204 -5.48 -3.14 1.91
C SER A 204 -6.28 -2.28 2.87
N ASP A 205 -7.60 -2.18 2.69
CA ASP A 205 -8.45 -1.29 3.49
C ASP A 205 -8.37 -1.58 5.00
N ILE A 206 -8.22 -2.86 5.35
CA ILE A 206 -8.12 -3.32 6.73
C ILE A 206 -6.82 -2.90 7.42
N PHE A 207 -5.76 -2.58 6.69
CA PHE A 207 -4.49 -2.10 7.24
C PHE A 207 -4.45 -0.57 7.39
N HIS A 208 -5.43 0.16 6.86
CA HIS A 208 -5.51 1.63 6.95
C HIS A 208 -6.31 2.13 8.16
N GLN A 209 -6.71 1.24 9.05
CA GLN A 209 -7.53 1.55 10.21
C GLN A 209 -6.69 1.55 11.49
N SER A 210 -7.01 2.45 12.44
CA SER A 210 -6.21 2.70 13.65
C SER A 210 -6.56 1.84 14.86
N LYS A 211 -7.52 0.91 14.72
CA LYS A 211 -7.95 0.01 15.79
C LYS A 211 -7.16 -1.29 15.72
N TYR A 212 -6.80 -1.81 16.89
CA TYR A 212 -6.19 -3.12 16.95
C TYR A 212 -7.19 -4.22 16.63
N LEU A 213 -6.71 -5.30 16.00
CA LEU A 213 -7.49 -6.51 15.82
C LEU A 213 -7.61 -7.22 17.17
N LEU A 214 -8.83 -7.58 17.53
CA LEU A 214 -9.13 -8.31 18.77
C LEU A 214 -8.48 -9.69 18.76
N ASN A 215 -8.10 -10.15 19.95
CA ASN A 215 -7.74 -11.54 20.18
C ASN A 215 -8.86 -12.50 19.74
N GLY A 216 -8.50 -13.72 19.34
CA GLY A 216 -9.41 -14.76 18.87
C GLY A 216 -9.73 -14.66 17.37
N VAL A 217 -9.13 -13.71 16.66
CA VAL A 217 -9.28 -13.56 15.21
C VAL A 217 -7.98 -13.93 14.51
N GLU A 218 -7.98 -15.06 13.81
CA GLU A 218 -6.88 -15.45 12.93
C GLU A 218 -6.87 -14.54 11.69
N MET A 219 -5.70 -13.99 11.37
CA MET A 219 -5.48 -13.26 10.14
C MET A 219 -4.63 -14.09 9.17
N LYS A 220 -5.13 -14.27 7.95
CA LYS A 220 -4.37 -14.87 6.86
C LYS A 220 -4.18 -13.86 5.74
N VAL A 221 -2.93 -13.68 5.30
CA VAL A 221 -2.57 -12.85 4.15
C VAL A 221 -2.10 -13.75 3.03
N LYS A 222 -2.74 -13.65 1.87
CA LYS A 222 -2.41 -14.43 0.67
C LYS A 222 -1.98 -13.46 -0.43
N LEU A 223 -0.75 -13.64 -0.91
CA LEU A 223 -0.16 -12.84 -1.97
C LEU A 223 -0.11 -13.65 -3.26
N ILE A 224 -0.71 -13.14 -4.32
CA ILE A 224 -0.68 -13.75 -5.66
C ILE A 224 0.34 -12.98 -6.49
N ARG A 225 1.30 -13.71 -7.05
CA ARG A 225 2.42 -13.12 -7.78
C ARG A 225 1.97 -12.56 -9.14
N SER A 226 2.43 -11.35 -9.45
CA SER A 226 2.32 -10.75 -10.78
C SER A 226 3.19 -11.49 -11.80
N ARG A 227 2.82 -11.41 -13.07
CA ARG A 227 3.71 -11.84 -14.15
C ARG A 227 4.95 -10.96 -14.19
N ASP A 228 6.10 -11.54 -14.49
CA ASP A 228 7.37 -10.80 -14.52
C ASP A 228 7.39 -9.67 -15.58
N VAL A 229 6.60 -9.81 -16.65
CA VAL A 229 6.39 -8.75 -17.66
C VAL A 229 5.74 -7.47 -17.09
N PHE A 230 5.05 -7.57 -15.95
CA PHE A 230 4.46 -6.43 -15.28
C PHE A 230 5.43 -5.80 -14.28
N SER A 231 6.23 -6.61 -13.58
CA SER A 231 7.14 -6.14 -12.53
C SER A 231 8.49 -5.63 -13.06
N LEU A 232 8.82 -5.94 -14.32
CA LEU A 232 10.07 -5.55 -14.96
C LEU A 232 9.84 -4.69 -16.21
N MET A 233 10.71 -3.68 -16.38
CA MET A 233 10.87 -2.95 -17.64
C MET A 233 11.86 -3.74 -18.51
N LEU A 234 11.32 -4.47 -19.48
CA LEU A 234 12.03 -5.47 -20.27
C LEU A 234 12.38 -4.97 -21.68
N THR A 235 13.49 -5.46 -22.20
CA THR A 235 13.80 -5.48 -23.65
C THR A 235 14.02 -6.94 -24.14
N ALA A 236 14.19 -7.87 -23.21
CA ALA A 236 14.32 -9.32 -23.41
C ALA A 236 13.67 -10.09 -22.23
N GLU A 237 13.58 -11.42 -22.31
CA GLU A 237 12.90 -12.24 -21.30
C GLU A 237 13.78 -12.48 -20.05
N TYR A 238 13.33 -11.97 -18.91
CA TYR A 238 13.96 -12.13 -17.60
C TYR A 238 12.94 -12.58 -16.55
N LYS A 239 13.41 -13.20 -15.48
CA LYS A 239 12.56 -13.63 -14.36
C LYS A 239 12.98 -13.04 -13.03
N VAL A 240 12.00 -12.80 -12.16
CA VAL A 240 12.25 -12.45 -10.76
C VAL A 240 12.34 -13.73 -9.93
N ASN A 241 13.23 -13.78 -8.94
CA ASN A 241 13.40 -14.91 -8.04
C ASN A 241 13.50 -14.44 -6.59
#